data_AF-A0A8C8CE10-F1
#
_entry.id   AF-A0A8C8CE10-F1
#
_cell.length_a   1.000
_cell.length_b   1.000
_cell.length_c   1.000
_cell.angle_alpha   90.00
_cell.angle_beta   90.00
_cell.angle_gamma   90.00
#
_symmetry.space_group_name_H-M   'P 1'
#
loop_
_entity.id
_entity.type
_entity.pdbx_description
1 polymer ?
#
loop_
_entity_poly.entity_id
_entity_poly.type
_entity_poly.pdbx_seq_one_letter_code
_entity_poly.pdbx_strand_id
1 'polypeptide(L)'
;IYIYIYISLKGNEVNCYGEKKTVVETAGSRLTELSRKEDCDVVHNLIMTVHDRYRKLHQRATERGRTLEDVKKNAKQFSESWRLLVDWMTEVEQTLDTHKEIAVDHEEIKLQLTEQKDFQKLLRSKRPMYEATLKSGRGLHERSQSAQDRQHLENLLSELRDSWDTISGKSMERQHKLEEALLFSGRFTDALQALNDWLYRAEPQLAEDVPVGGEKDMVNNLIDKHKVFQKELGKRAGCIRTLKRSVRDLTRSSTADAHWLQEQMDELEARWEDVCKLSVSKQARLEAALQQAEKFDRLVHSFLEHLAEAERVLRYGVIPEEEEALLSITSLRSQEMELESIRCLNEEILSSCHPDSIITLKSWISVTKTRYEEVQTWAQQQGQRIQASLSALEAEREKLQRLLDWISSAEEALNLRDQEPPAESIEHNQELIVQHMVSCINTHYLRYPSSAFAPERRSTLKLQPTVIPLPLENLDPQTPQLCQLVSHWQKLWLLALARQGRLEQHEQGLQEMDEFANFDFNVWRKRYMQWISHLKSRILDVFRNIDRDQDGRISKKELIDNVLASKFPTNSLEMNAVANIFDMNGDGFIDYYEFVSALHPSRDPYRRTLDADQINEEVKCLSELFSCP
;
A
#
# COMPACT_ATOMS: atom_id res chain seq x y z
N ILE A 1 -18.07 99.29 -61.27
CA ILE A 1 -18.85 100.48 -61.73
C ILE A 1 -18.04 101.76 -61.54
N TYR A 2 -17.52 102.04 -60.33
CA TYR A 2 -16.66 103.21 -60.06
C TYR A 2 -15.41 103.36 -60.96
N ILE A 3 -14.67 102.28 -61.23
CA ILE A 3 -13.50 102.33 -62.14
C ILE A 3 -13.92 102.70 -63.57
N TYR A 4 -15.04 102.17 -64.05
CA TYR A 4 -15.56 102.47 -65.39
C TYR A 4 -15.98 103.95 -65.51
N ILE A 5 -16.71 104.46 -64.49
CA ILE A 5 -17.10 105.86 -64.40
C ILE A 5 -15.86 106.76 -64.33
N TYR A 6 -14.85 106.40 -63.54
CA TYR A 6 -13.61 107.17 -63.42
C TYR A 6 -12.81 107.21 -64.73
N ILE A 7 -12.61 106.06 -65.40
CA ILE A 7 -11.91 105.99 -66.69
C ILE A 7 -12.67 106.81 -67.75
N SER A 8 -14.00 106.71 -67.80
CA SER A 8 -14.83 107.45 -68.73
C SER A 8 -14.79 108.96 -68.48
N LEU A 9 -14.98 109.40 -67.23
CA LEU A 9 -14.94 110.83 -66.87
C LEU A 9 -13.56 111.45 -67.12
N LYS A 10 -12.49 110.80 -66.67
CA LYS A 10 -11.12 111.31 -66.87
C LYS A 10 -10.66 111.21 -68.32
N GLY A 11 -11.11 110.19 -69.05
CA GLY A 11 -10.92 110.09 -70.50
C GLY A 11 -11.57 111.26 -71.24
N ASN A 12 -12.83 111.58 -70.92
CA ASN A 12 -13.55 112.71 -71.51
C ASN A 12 -12.89 114.06 -71.16
N GLU A 13 -12.39 114.21 -69.93
CA GLU A 13 -11.68 115.42 -69.50
C GLU A 13 -10.37 115.61 -70.30
N VAL A 14 -9.58 114.54 -70.48
CA VAL A 14 -8.36 114.57 -71.30
C VAL A 14 -8.69 114.87 -72.76
N ASN A 15 -9.75 114.30 -73.32
CA ASN A 15 -10.19 114.60 -74.70
C ASN A 15 -10.59 116.08 -74.87
N CYS A 16 -11.27 116.68 -73.89
CA CYS A 16 -11.59 118.11 -73.88
C CYS A 16 -10.31 118.98 -73.87
N TYR A 17 -9.27 118.59 -73.12
CA TYR A 17 -7.97 119.27 -73.21
C TYR A 17 -7.30 119.10 -74.58
N GLY A 18 -7.61 118.03 -75.31
CA GLY A 18 -7.21 117.83 -76.70
C GLY A 18 -7.85 118.85 -77.64
N GLU A 19 -9.15 119.11 -77.48
CA GLU A 19 -9.88 120.16 -78.21
C GLU A 19 -9.34 121.56 -77.86
N LYS A 20 -9.04 121.82 -76.57
CA LYS A 20 -8.42 123.10 -76.18
C LYS A 20 -7.02 123.26 -76.77
N LYS A 21 -6.25 122.18 -76.86
CA LYS A 21 -4.93 122.16 -77.51
C LYS A 21 -5.05 122.53 -79.00
N THR A 22 -6.01 121.96 -79.74
CA THR A 22 -6.19 122.30 -81.17
C THR A 22 -6.65 123.74 -81.39
N VAL A 23 -7.43 124.30 -80.45
CA VAL A 23 -7.77 125.73 -80.44
C VAL A 23 -6.53 126.59 -80.21
N VAL A 24 -5.66 126.23 -79.26
CA VAL A 24 -4.38 126.94 -79.00
C VAL A 24 -3.43 126.83 -80.19
N GLU A 25 -3.38 125.68 -80.87
CA GLU A 25 -2.62 125.52 -82.12
C GLU A 25 -3.13 126.43 -83.22
N THR A 26 -4.45 126.48 -83.43
CA THR A 26 -5.06 127.33 -84.45
C THR A 26 -4.84 128.81 -84.16
N ALA A 27 -5.01 129.22 -82.91
CA ALA A 27 -4.72 130.59 -82.47
C ALA A 27 -3.23 130.92 -82.61
N GLY A 28 -2.36 129.98 -82.23
CA GLY A 28 -0.91 130.10 -82.32
C GLY A 28 -0.39 130.19 -83.76
N SER A 29 -0.93 129.40 -84.68
CA SER A 29 -0.61 129.49 -86.13
C SER A 29 -1.03 130.85 -86.70
N ARG A 30 -2.24 131.33 -86.37
CA ARG A 30 -2.71 132.67 -86.77
C ARG A 30 -1.87 133.80 -86.16
N LEU A 31 -1.45 133.67 -84.91
CA LEU A 31 -0.53 134.59 -84.26
C LEU A 31 0.83 134.61 -84.96
N THR A 32 1.33 133.45 -85.39
CA THR A 32 2.60 133.32 -86.13
C THR A 32 2.54 134.03 -87.49
N GLU A 33 1.39 133.98 -88.19
CA GLU A 33 1.16 134.71 -89.46
C GLU A 33 1.15 136.24 -89.29
N LEU A 34 0.78 136.75 -88.11
CA LEU A 34 0.60 138.17 -87.82
C LEU A 34 1.79 138.80 -87.03
N SER A 35 2.80 138.01 -86.67
CA SER A 35 3.89 138.41 -85.77
C SER A 35 5.21 138.66 -86.50
N ARG A 36 6.17 139.31 -85.81
CA ARG A 36 7.54 139.49 -86.29
C ARG A 36 8.32 138.18 -86.11
N LYS A 37 9.40 137.99 -86.88
CA LYS A 37 10.20 136.74 -86.90
C LYS A 37 10.69 136.30 -85.51
N GLU A 38 11.04 137.24 -84.63
CA GLU A 38 11.51 136.99 -83.26
C GLU A 38 10.40 136.45 -82.33
N ASP A 39 9.15 136.85 -82.54
CA ASP A 39 8.00 136.40 -81.74
C ASP A 39 7.49 135.02 -82.19
N CYS A 40 7.72 134.66 -83.46
CA CYS A 40 7.32 133.37 -84.03
C CYS A 40 7.99 132.18 -83.31
N ASP A 41 9.27 132.32 -82.93
CA ASP A 41 10.00 131.28 -82.18
C ASP A 41 9.42 131.08 -80.76
N VAL A 42 9.01 132.17 -80.11
CA VAL A 42 8.37 132.13 -78.79
C VAL A 42 7.00 131.44 -78.88
N VAL A 43 6.18 131.83 -79.87
CA VAL A 43 4.86 131.22 -80.11
C VAL A 43 5.01 129.74 -80.45
N HIS A 44 5.97 129.36 -81.31
CA HIS A 44 6.27 127.97 -81.63
C HIS A 44 6.67 127.16 -80.39
N ASN A 45 7.58 127.67 -79.55
CA ASN A 45 8.02 127.00 -78.33
C ASN A 45 6.87 126.81 -77.31
N LEU A 46 5.95 127.78 -77.20
CA LEU A 46 4.77 127.66 -76.35
C LEU A 46 3.79 126.60 -76.87
N ILE A 47 3.54 126.58 -78.19
CA ILE A 47 2.72 125.53 -78.84
C ILE A 47 3.36 124.15 -78.63
N MET A 48 4.68 124.01 -78.80
CA MET A 48 5.41 122.76 -78.56
C MET A 48 5.36 122.32 -77.09
N THR A 49 5.38 123.27 -76.15
CA THR A 49 5.22 122.99 -74.71
C THR A 49 3.82 122.45 -74.40
N VAL A 50 2.77 123.03 -74.98
CA VAL A 50 1.39 122.53 -74.84
C VAL A 50 1.25 121.14 -75.47
N HIS A 51 1.85 120.92 -76.64
CA HIS A 51 1.92 119.59 -77.27
C HIS A 51 2.54 118.54 -76.36
N ASP A 52 3.71 118.82 -75.80
CA ASP A 52 4.44 117.88 -74.94
C ASP A 52 3.69 117.61 -73.63
N ARG A 53 3.15 118.65 -72.98
CA ARG A 53 2.33 118.50 -71.77
C ARG A 53 1.08 117.66 -72.03
N TYR A 54 0.37 117.92 -73.13
CA TYR A 54 -0.79 117.12 -73.53
C TYR A 54 -0.40 115.69 -73.86
N ARG A 55 0.69 115.47 -74.61
CA ARG A 55 1.22 114.12 -74.93
C ARG A 55 1.49 113.32 -73.65
N LYS A 56 2.20 113.93 -72.69
CA LYS A 56 2.52 113.31 -71.39
C LYS A 56 1.26 113.04 -70.57
N LEU A 57 0.29 113.97 -70.55
CA LEU A 57 -0.99 113.79 -69.87
C LEU A 57 -1.79 112.64 -70.48
N HIS A 58 -1.93 112.62 -71.81
CA HIS A 58 -2.62 111.57 -72.55
C HIS A 58 -1.95 110.21 -72.33
N GLN A 59 -0.62 110.13 -72.43
CA GLN A 59 0.12 108.89 -72.17
C GLN A 59 -0.11 108.38 -70.74
N ARG A 60 -0.02 109.26 -69.72
CA ARG A 60 -0.28 108.89 -68.32
C ARG A 60 -1.73 108.46 -68.08
N ALA A 61 -2.69 109.13 -68.72
CA ALA A 61 -4.11 108.80 -68.60
C ALA A 61 -4.43 107.44 -69.25
N THR A 62 -3.90 107.19 -70.45
CA THR A 62 -4.04 105.91 -71.16
C THR A 62 -3.38 104.78 -70.39
N GLU A 63 -2.17 104.98 -69.87
CA GLU A 63 -1.47 103.97 -69.08
C GLU A 63 -2.20 103.67 -67.76
N ARG A 64 -2.64 104.71 -67.03
CA ARG A 64 -3.49 104.53 -65.84
C ARG A 64 -4.80 103.84 -66.16
N GLY A 65 -5.40 104.11 -67.32
CA GLY A 65 -6.59 103.43 -67.82
C GLY A 65 -6.37 101.93 -68.01
N ARG A 66 -5.26 101.53 -68.66
CA ARG A 66 -4.88 100.12 -68.81
C ARG A 66 -4.66 99.44 -67.46
N THR A 67 -3.88 100.05 -66.57
CA THR A 67 -3.63 99.51 -65.22
C THR A 67 -4.93 99.31 -64.43
N LEU A 68 -5.85 100.27 -64.49
CA LEU A 68 -7.14 100.17 -63.80
C LEU A 68 -8.04 99.07 -64.37
N GLU A 69 -8.05 98.87 -65.69
CA GLU A 69 -8.82 97.78 -66.30
C GLU A 69 -8.21 96.41 -65.98
N ASP A 70 -6.87 96.29 -65.95
CA ASP A 70 -6.18 95.08 -65.51
C ASP A 70 -6.46 94.76 -64.03
N VAL A 71 -6.39 95.76 -63.15
CA VAL A 71 -6.73 95.60 -61.72
C VAL A 71 -8.18 95.18 -61.55
N LYS A 72 -9.12 95.78 -62.30
CA LYS A 72 -10.53 95.41 -62.30
C LYS A 72 -10.74 93.96 -62.76
N LYS A 73 -10.06 93.53 -63.83
CA LYS A 73 -10.11 92.14 -64.31
C LYS A 73 -9.59 91.17 -63.24
N ASN A 74 -8.43 91.47 -62.66
CA ASN A 74 -7.82 90.64 -61.62
C ASN A 74 -8.68 90.58 -60.35
N ALA A 75 -9.28 91.69 -59.93
CA ALA A 75 -10.19 91.75 -58.78
C ALA A 75 -11.45 90.92 -59.00
N LYS A 76 -12.04 90.98 -60.20
CA LYS A 76 -13.17 90.11 -60.57
C LYS A 76 -12.79 88.63 -60.53
N GLN A 77 -11.66 88.27 -61.13
CA GLN A 77 -11.18 86.88 -61.15
C GLN A 77 -10.89 86.37 -59.73
N PHE A 78 -10.26 87.18 -58.89
CA PHE A 78 -10.04 86.87 -57.48
C PHE A 78 -11.36 86.65 -56.73
N SER A 79 -12.31 87.59 -56.84
CA SER A 79 -13.59 87.52 -56.12
C SER A 79 -14.37 86.25 -56.49
N GLU A 80 -14.39 85.89 -57.78
CA GLU A 80 -15.06 84.67 -58.24
C GLU A 80 -14.36 83.40 -57.75
N SER A 81 -13.02 83.37 -57.84
CA SER A 81 -12.23 82.23 -57.38
C SER A 81 -12.33 82.04 -55.86
N TRP A 82 -12.34 83.14 -55.11
CA TRP A 82 -12.54 83.16 -53.66
C TRP A 82 -13.91 82.61 -53.30
N ARG A 83 -14.98 83.12 -53.92
CA ARG A 83 -16.37 82.67 -53.66
C ARG A 83 -16.53 81.18 -53.90
N LEU A 84 -16.09 80.69 -55.08
CA LEU A 84 -16.19 79.28 -55.43
C LEU A 84 -15.41 78.38 -54.45
N LEU A 85 -14.26 78.84 -53.95
CA LEU A 85 -13.50 78.08 -52.96
C LEU A 85 -14.20 78.06 -51.61
N VAL A 86 -14.67 79.19 -51.11
CA VAL A 86 -15.34 79.29 -49.81
C VAL A 86 -16.64 78.50 -49.81
N ASP A 87 -17.44 78.58 -50.88
CA ASP A 87 -18.65 77.78 -51.05
C ASP A 87 -18.32 76.28 -50.97
N TRP A 88 -17.28 75.84 -51.69
CA TRP A 88 -16.81 74.44 -51.66
C TRP A 88 -16.29 74.02 -50.28
N MET A 89 -15.51 74.86 -49.60
CA MET A 89 -14.98 74.55 -48.26
C MET A 89 -16.12 74.47 -47.23
N THR A 90 -17.15 75.30 -47.36
CA THR A 90 -18.34 75.26 -46.51
C THR A 90 -19.11 73.95 -46.68
N GLU A 91 -19.31 73.49 -47.91
CA GLU A 91 -19.95 72.19 -48.20
C GLU A 91 -19.13 71.02 -47.63
N VAL A 92 -17.81 71.06 -47.80
CA VAL A 92 -16.89 70.08 -47.24
C VAL A 92 -16.93 70.07 -45.72
N GLU A 93 -16.95 71.24 -45.08
CA GLU A 93 -17.03 71.36 -43.63
C GLU A 93 -18.33 70.74 -43.09
N GLN A 94 -19.47 71.05 -43.71
CA GLN A 94 -20.76 70.44 -43.36
C GLN A 94 -20.75 68.92 -43.55
N THR A 95 -20.08 68.45 -44.61
CA THR A 95 -19.90 67.01 -44.83
C THR A 95 -19.10 66.41 -43.67
N LEU A 96 -17.93 66.98 -43.34
CA LEU A 96 -17.06 66.55 -42.23
C LEU A 96 -17.79 66.51 -40.88
N ASP A 97 -18.67 67.48 -40.62
CA ASP A 97 -19.47 67.55 -39.39
C ASP A 97 -20.60 66.50 -39.34
N THR A 98 -21.02 65.98 -40.49
CA THR A 98 -22.07 64.95 -40.62
C THR A 98 -21.54 63.55 -40.92
N HIS A 99 -20.22 63.37 -41.02
CA HIS A 99 -19.65 62.04 -41.20
C HIS A 99 -20.08 61.11 -40.05
N LYS A 100 -20.31 59.84 -40.39
CA LYS A 100 -20.60 58.77 -39.42
C LYS A 100 -19.53 58.68 -38.33
N GLU A 101 -19.98 58.28 -37.14
CA GLU A 101 -19.12 57.90 -36.02
C GLU A 101 -18.11 56.83 -36.47
N ILE A 102 -16.95 56.81 -35.80
CA ILE A 102 -15.92 55.81 -36.09
C ILE A 102 -16.48 54.44 -35.68
N ALA A 103 -16.48 53.52 -36.63
CA ALA A 103 -16.93 52.15 -36.39
C ALA A 103 -16.01 51.44 -35.39
N VAL A 104 -16.52 50.40 -34.74
CA VAL A 104 -15.72 49.58 -33.82
C VAL A 104 -15.15 48.34 -34.52
N ASP A 105 -15.86 47.82 -35.52
CA ASP A 105 -15.43 46.67 -36.30
C ASP A 105 -14.15 46.97 -37.09
N HIS A 106 -13.23 46.01 -37.08
CA HIS A 106 -11.91 46.18 -37.68
C HIS A 106 -11.96 46.40 -39.20
N GLU A 107 -12.86 45.72 -39.91
CA GLU A 107 -12.98 45.85 -41.36
C GLU A 107 -13.74 47.13 -41.74
N GLU A 108 -14.75 47.53 -40.97
CA GLU A 108 -15.46 48.79 -41.20
C GLU A 108 -14.54 50.01 -40.94
N ILE A 109 -13.66 49.97 -39.93
CA ILE A 109 -12.64 51.02 -39.73
C ILE A 109 -11.69 51.12 -40.94
N LYS A 110 -11.29 49.98 -41.53
CA LYS A 110 -10.47 49.99 -42.76
C LYS A 110 -11.22 50.66 -43.91
N LEU A 111 -12.52 50.39 -44.07
CA LEU A 111 -13.34 51.04 -45.07
C LEU A 111 -13.38 52.57 -44.85
N GLN A 112 -13.66 53.01 -43.62
CA GLN A 112 -13.66 54.44 -43.27
C GLN A 112 -12.29 55.10 -43.51
N LEU A 113 -11.17 54.40 -43.29
CA LEU A 113 -9.83 54.87 -43.63
C LEU A 113 -9.62 55.02 -45.15
N THR A 114 -10.18 54.12 -45.96
CA THR A 114 -10.12 54.27 -47.43
C THR A 114 -10.89 55.48 -47.91
N GLU A 115 -12.10 55.71 -47.38
CA GLU A 115 -12.90 56.90 -47.66
C GLU A 115 -12.16 58.18 -47.26
N GLN A 116 -11.55 58.18 -46.07
CA GLN A 116 -10.75 59.30 -45.57
C GLN A 116 -9.52 59.57 -46.45
N LYS A 117 -8.86 58.51 -46.94
CA LYS A 117 -7.73 58.63 -47.87
C LYS A 117 -8.16 59.25 -49.21
N ASP A 118 -9.35 58.93 -49.69
CA ASP A 118 -9.89 59.53 -50.91
C ASP A 118 -10.29 60.99 -50.72
N PHE A 119 -10.88 61.33 -49.56
CA PHE A 119 -11.10 62.73 -49.17
C PHE A 119 -9.79 63.53 -49.11
N GLN A 120 -8.73 62.97 -48.52
CA GLN A 120 -7.41 63.60 -48.49
C GLN A 120 -6.82 63.83 -49.88
N LYS A 121 -7.05 62.94 -50.84
CA LYS A 121 -6.69 63.17 -52.25
C LYS A 121 -7.47 64.34 -52.85
N LEU A 122 -8.78 64.44 -52.57
CA LEU A 122 -9.62 65.55 -53.01
C LEU A 122 -9.11 66.89 -52.45
N LEU A 123 -8.81 66.96 -51.15
CA LEU A 123 -8.25 68.17 -50.53
C LEU A 123 -6.92 68.58 -51.19
N ARG A 124 -6.00 67.62 -51.41
CA ARG A 124 -4.73 67.88 -52.12
C ARG A 124 -4.94 68.37 -53.55
N SER A 125 -5.97 67.88 -54.25
CA SER A 125 -6.29 68.33 -55.61
C SER A 125 -6.77 69.79 -55.67
N LYS A 126 -7.38 70.30 -54.59
CA LYS A 126 -7.87 71.68 -54.47
C LYS A 126 -6.82 72.68 -54.00
N ARG A 127 -5.73 72.19 -53.40
CA ARG A 127 -4.63 73.02 -52.88
C ARG A 127 -4.02 73.99 -53.92
N PRO A 128 -3.79 73.63 -55.20
CA PRO A 128 -3.28 74.58 -56.18
C PRO A 128 -4.23 75.76 -56.43
N MET A 129 -5.55 75.52 -56.42
CA MET A 129 -6.56 76.57 -56.59
C MET A 129 -6.57 77.52 -55.38
N TYR A 130 -6.46 76.96 -54.16
CA TYR A 130 -6.30 77.74 -52.93
C TYR A 130 -5.06 78.64 -52.98
N GLU A 131 -3.89 78.08 -53.29
CA GLU A 131 -2.62 78.81 -53.37
C GLU A 131 -2.65 79.90 -54.45
N ALA A 132 -3.26 79.62 -55.62
CA ALA A 132 -3.44 80.58 -56.69
C ALA A 132 -4.37 81.74 -56.28
N THR A 133 -5.46 81.45 -55.59
CA THR A 133 -6.43 82.45 -55.09
C THR A 133 -5.79 83.34 -54.04
N LEU A 134 -5.04 82.76 -53.10
CA LEU A 134 -4.25 83.51 -52.12
C LEU A 134 -3.21 84.42 -52.80
N LYS A 135 -2.47 83.91 -53.78
CA LYS A 135 -1.48 84.70 -54.54
C LYS A 135 -2.14 85.86 -55.28
N SER A 136 -3.29 85.62 -55.90
CA SER A 136 -4.08 86.65 -56.60
C SER A 136 -4.54 87.75 -55.64
N GLY A 137 -5.11 87.37 -54.49
CA GLY A 137 -5.54 88.32 -53.46
C GLY A 137 -4.39 89.12 -52.85
N ARG A 138 -3.24 88.48 -52.55
CA ARG A 138 -2.04 89.19 -52.10
C ARG A 138 -1.54 90.21 -53.12
N GLY A 139 -1.51 89.84 -54.40
CA GLY A 139 -1.12 90.77 -55.46
C GLY A 139 -2.08 91.95 -55.61
N LEU A 140 -3.38 91.76 -55.37
CA LEU A 140 -4.35 92.87 -55.31
C LEU A 140 -4.14 93.74 -54.09
N HIS A 141 -3.86 93.14 -52.94
CA HIS A 141 -3.58 93.85 -51.69
C HIS A 141 -2.34 94.74 -51.82
N GLU A 142 -1.23 94.23 -52.38
CA GLU A 142 0.01 94.97 -52.61
C GLU A 142 -0.15 96.17 -53.55
N ARG A 143 -1.06 96.07 -54.55
CA ARG A 143 -1.32 97.14 -55.54
C ARG A 143 -2.39 98.14 -55.09
N SER A 144 -3.06 97.89 -53.97
CA SER A 144 -4.18 98.72 -53.50
C SER A 144 -3.67 99.97 -52.77
N GLN A 145 -4.15 101.15 -53.22
CA GLN A 145 -3.76 102.45 -52.65
C GLN A 145 -4.66 102.88 -51.48
N SER A 146 -5.91 102.39 -51.45
CA SER A 146 -6.86 102.66 -50.38
C SER A 146 -6.59 101.80 -49.16
N ALA A 147 -6.63 102.38 -47.96
CA ALA A 147 -6.53 101.63 -46.71
C ALA A 147 -7.74 100.70 -46.50
N GLN A 148 -8.94 101.14 -46.92
CA GLN A 148 -10.16 100.35 -46.80
C GLN A 148 -10.13 99.11 -47.70
N ASP A 149 -9.65 99.24 -48.95
CA ASP A 149 -9.54 98.12 -49.88
C ASP A 149 -8.50 97.10 -49.40
N ARG A 150 -7.38 97.57 -48.83
CA ARG A 150 -6.37 96.71 -48.21
C ARG A 150 -6.97 95.91 -47.04
N GLN A 151 -7.67 96.57 -46.12
CA GLN A 151 -8.32 95.88 -45.00
C GLN A 151 -9.36 94.86 -45.47
N HIS A 152 -10.17 95.21 -46.47
CA HIS A 152 -11.17 94.28 -47.01
C HIS A 152 -10.52 93.03 -47.63
N LEU A 153 -9.49 93.21 -48.44
CA LEU A 153 -8.73 92.09 -49.02
C LEU A 153 -8.04 91.25 -47.95
N GLU A 154 -7.52 91.88 -46.90
CA GLU A 154 -6.91 91.19 -45.77
C GLU A 154 -7.93 90.31 -45.03
N ASN A 155 -9.14 90.82 -44.79
CA ASN A 155 -10.23 90.05 -44.19
C ASN A 155 -10.61 88.83 -45.05
N LEU A 156 -10.80 89.02 -46.37
CA LEU A 156 -11.11 87.91 -47.29
C LEU A 156 -9.99 86.86 -47.36
N LEU A 157 -8.73 87.30 -47.34
CA LEU A 157 -7.58 86.40 -47.30
C LEU A 157 -7.47 85.68 -45.95
N SER A 158 -7.88 86.30 -44.84
CA SER A 158 -7.96 85.64 -43.53
C SER A 158 -9.03 84.57 -43.55
N GLU A 159 -10.26 84.91 -43.94
CA GLU A 159 -11.38 83.96 -44.00
C GLU A 159 -11.04 82.74 -44.86
N LEU A 160 -10.38 82.95 -46.00
CA LEU A 160 -9.93 81.86 -46.87
C LEU A 160 -8.90 80.95 -46.17
N ARG A 161 -7.97 81.51 -45.41
CA ARG A 161 -6.97 80.74 -44.63
C ARG A 161 -7.64 79.99 -43.49
N ASP A 162 -8.47 80.68 -42.72
CA ASP A 162 -9.13 80.13 -41.54
C ASP A 162 -10.05 78.96 -41.92
N SER A 163 -10.81 79.10 -43.02
CA SER A 163 -11.65 78.01 -43.56
C SER A 163 -10.82 76.83 -44.07
N TRP A 164 -9.74 77.09 -44.82
CA TRP A 164 -8.83 76.03 -45.31
C TRP A 164 -8.16 75.27 -44.16
N ASP A 165 -7.68 75.99 -43.15
CA ASP A 165 -7.04 75.42 -41.96
C ASP A 165 -8.04 74.62 -41.13
N THR A 166 -9.30 75.09 -41.04
CA THR A 166 -10.39 74.37 -40.34
C THR A 166 -10.69 73.03 -41.00
N ILE A 167 -10.96 72.99 -42.31
CA ILE A 167 -11.25 71.71 -42.99
C ILE A 167 -10.03 70.77 -43.01
N SER A 168 -8.82 71.33 -43.13
CA SER A 168 -7.58 70.56 -43.09
C SER A 168 -7.36 69.95 -41.69
N GLY A 169 -7.60 70.74 -40.64
CA GLY A 169 -7.52 70.33 -39.24
C GLY A 169 -8.52 69.23 -38.90
N LYS A 170 -9.81 69.45 -39.22
CA LYS A 170 -10.88 68.44 -39.02
C LYS A 170 -10.56 67.13 -39.74
N SER A 171 -10.07 67.20 -40.97
CA SER A 171 -9.67 66.01 -41.73
C SER A 171 -8.47 65.28 -41.11
N MET A 172 -7.45 66.02 -40.66
CA MET A 172 -6.28 65.42 -40.00
C MET A 172 -6.66 64.76 -38.67
N GLU A 173 -7.51 65.41 -37.88
CA GLU A 173 -8.02 64.86 -36.61
C GLU A 173 -8.81 63.57 -36.83
N ARG A 174 -9.70 63.56 -37.84
CA ARG A 174 -10.45 62.35 -38.22
C ARG A 174 -9.52 61.21 -38.65
N GLN A 175 -8.48 61.51 -39.44
CA GLN A 175 -7.48 60.52 -39.85
C GLN A 175 -6.77 59.91 -38.62
N HIS A 176 -6.29 60.75 -37.70
CA HIS A 176 -5.61 60.28 -36.49
C HIS A 176 -6.52 59.38 -35.64
N LYS A 177 -7.77 59.80 -35.41
CA LYS A 177 -8.74 59.01 -34.64
C LYS A 177 -9.05 57.66 -35.29
N LEU A 178 -9.16 57.62 -36.62
CA LEU A 178 -9.36 56.36 -37.36
C LEU A 178 -8.14 55.43 -37.26
N GLU A 179 -6.92 55.97 -37.35
CA GLU A 179 -5.69 55.18 -37.19
C GLU A 179 -5.52 54.63 -35.78
N GLU A 180 -5.84 55.44 -34.76
CA GLU A 180 -5.84 55.03 -33.36
C GLU A 180 -6.88 53.93 -33.10
N ALA A 181 -8.10 54.09 -33.63
CA ALA A 181 -9.16 53.09 -33.55
C ALA A 181 -8.76 51.78 -34.25
N LEU A 182 -8.11 51.84 -35.42
CA LEU A 182 -7.62 50.66 -36.14
C LEU A 182 -6.55 49.90 -35.34
N LEU A 183 -5.61 50.64 -34.73
CA LEU A 183 -4.57 50.04 -33.90
C LEU A 183 -5.18 49.38 -32.67
N PHE A 184 -6.15 50.03 -32.04
CA PHE A 184 -6.86 49.48 -30.89
C PHE A 184 -7.63 48.21 -31.28
N SER A 185 -8.45 48.25 -32.34
CA SER A 185 -9.26 47.11 -32.76
C SER A 185 -8.39 45.91 -33.11
N GLY A 186 -7.28 46.11 -33.84
CA GLY A 186 -6.34 45.04 -34.15
C GLY A 186 -5.69 44.41 -32.90
N ARG A 187 -5.24 45.23 -31.94
CA ARG A 187 -4.68 44.71 -30.67
C ARG A 187 -5.72 43.97 -29.85
N PHE A 188 -6.96 44.44 -29.87
CA PHE A 188 -8.08 43.81 -29.20
C PHE A 188 -8.39 42.44 -29.81
N THR A 189 -8.54 42.35 -31.13
CA THR A 189 -8.82 41.09 -31.84
C THR A 189 -7.69 40.08 -31.64
N ASP A 190 -6.42 40.51 -31.71
CA ASP A 190 -5.27 39.63 -31.50
C ASP A 190 -5.25 39.05 -30.08
N ALA A 191 -5.51 39.90 -29.07
CA ALA A 191 -5.53 39.49 -27.67
C ALA A 191 -6.74 38.58 -27.35
N LEU A 192 -7.91 38.87 -27.92
CA LEU A 192 -9.10 38.02 -27.83
C LEU A 192 -8.82 36.63 -28.44
N GLN A 193 -8.27 36.58 -29.65
CA GLN A 193 -7.95 35.32 -30.33
C GLN A 193 -6.91 34.51 -29.54
N ALA A 194 -5.85 35.15 -29.05
CA ALA A 194 -4.81 34.48 -28.26
C ALA A 194 -5.34 33.84 -26.95
N LEU A 195 -6.41 34.41 -26.37
CA LEU A 195 -7.10 33.82 -25.22
C LEU A 195 -8.02 32.68 -25.64
N ASN A 196 -8.81 32.86 -26.70
CA ASN A 196 -9.67 31.80 -27.26
C ASN A 196 -8.87 30.55 -27.65
N ASP A 197 -7.73 30.71 -28.33
CA ASP A 197 -6.84 29.61 -28.71
C ASP A 197 -6.27 28.87 -27.50
N TRP A 198 -6.00 29.61 -26.42
CA TRP A 198 -5.51 28.99 -25.20
C TRP A 198 -6.63 28.26 -24.45
N LEU A 199 -7.83 28.84 -24.34
CA LEU A 199 -9.00 28.19 -23.77
C LEU A 199 -9.30 26.88 -24.49
N TYR A 200 -9.25 26.88 -25.84
CA TYR A 200 -9.46 25.69 -26.66
C TYR A 200 -8.46 24.56 -26.35
N ARG A 201 -7.21 24.90 -26.00
CA ARG A 201 -6.21 23.91 -25.56
C ARG A 201 -6.33 23.52 -24.09
N ALA A 202 -6.85 24.41 -23.24
CA ALA A 202 -6.98 24.21 -21.81
C ALA A 202 -8.18 23.32 -21.45
N GLU A 203 -9.33 23.55 -22.08
CA GLU A 203 -10.58 22.81 -21.88
C GLU A 203 -10.40 21.28 -21.91
N PRO A 204 -9.82 20.66 -22.98
CA PRO A 204 -9.67 19.21 -23.04
C PRO A 204 -8.68 18.65 -22.01
N GLN A 205 -7.73 19.45 -21.54
CA GLN A 205 -6.80 19.02 -20.48
C GLN A 205 -7.46 18.97 -19.10
N LEU A 206 -8.58 19.67 -18.92
CA LEU A 206 -9.29 19.78 -17.65
C LEU A 206 -10.58 18.96 -17.59
N ALA A 207 -10.96 18.32 -18.70
CA ALA A 207 -12.18 17.55 -18.81
C ALA A 207 -12.26 16.44 -17.75
N GLU A 208 -13.48 16.05 -17.40
CA GLU A 208 -13.77 15.09 -16.32
C GLU A 208 -13.27 13.68 -16.63
N ASP A 209 -13.20 13.33 -17.92
CA ASP A 209 -12.71 12.05 -18.43
C ASP A 209 -11.17 11.95 -18.44
N VAL A 210 -10.45 13.05 -18.21
CA VAL A 210 -8.99 13.03 -18.09
C VAL A 210 -8.60 12.25 -16.82
N PRO A 211 -7.82 11.16 -16.95
CA PRO A 211 -7.46 10.32 -15.82
C PRO A 211 -6.55 11.05 -14.83
N VAL A 212 -6.81 10.81 -13.54
CA VAL A 212 -6.08 11.40 -12.40
C VAL A 212 -5.56 10.35 -11.42
N GLY A 213 -6.06 9.12 -11.52
CA GLY A 213 -5.66 8.00 -10.67
C GLY A 213 -4.31 7.43 -11.10
N GLY A 214 -3.64 6.74 -10.19
CA GLY A 214 -2.34 6.11 -10.44
C GLY A 214 -1.65 5.72 -9.16
N GLU A 215 -0.40 5.30 -9.29
CA GLU A 215 0.47 5.13 -8.12
C GLU A 215 0.82 6.49 -7.50
N LYS A 216 1.21 6.49 -6.23
CA LYS A 216 1.44 7.70 -5.43
C LYS A 216 2.34 8.73 -6.13
N ASP A 217 3.45 8.30 -6.72
CA ASP A 217 4.39 9.21 -7.39
C ASP A 217 3.80 9.81 -8.68
N MET A 218 3.02 9.01 -9.43
CA MET A 218 2.37 9.50 -10.64
C MET A 218 1.31 10.57 -10.32
N VAL A 219 0.49 10.35 -9.29
CA VAL A 219 -0.52 11.33 -8.87
C VAL A 219 0.16 12.63 -8.39
N ASN A 220 1.26 12.55 -7.64
CA ASN A 220 2.05 13.73 -7.26
C ASN A 220 2.58 14.51 -8.48
N ASN A 221 3.10 13.80 -9.49
CA ASN A 221 3.56 14.42 -10.73
C ASN A 221 2.41 15.12 -11.48
N LEU A 222 1.22 14.53 -11.51
CA LEU A 222 0.03 15.15 -12.10
C LEU A 222 -0.41 16.40 -11.33
N ILE A 223 -0.36 16.38 -10.00
CA ILE A 223 -0.63 17.54 -9.14
C ILE A 223 0.36 18.67 -9.45
N ASP A 224 1.66 18.37 -9.57
CA ASP A 224 2.66 19.40 -9.84
C ASP A 224 2.51 20.01 -11.25
N LYS A 225 2.17 19.20 -12.25
CA LYS A 225 1.78 19.70 -13.58
C LYS A 225 0.55 20.62 -13.49
N HIS A 226 -0.46 20.26 -12.71
CA HIS A 226 -1.66 21.09 -12.53
C HIS A 226 -1.37 22.40 -11.78
N LYS A 227 -0.46 22.41 -10.80
CA LYS A 227 0.01 23.64 -10.14
C LYS A 227 0.67 24.60 -11.14
N VAL A 228 1.43 24.09 -12.11
CA VAL A 228 2.00 24.91 -13.19
C VAL A 228 0.87 25.52 -14.04
N PHE A 229 -0.11 24.71 -14.43
CA PHE A 229 -1.29 25.19 -15.16
C PHE A 229 -2.03 26.30 -14.38
N GLN A 230 -2.25 26.13 -13.08
CA GLN A 230 -2.90 27.14 -12.24
C GLN A 230 -2.12 28.46 -12.17
N LYS A 231 -0.77 28.42 -12.18
CA LYS A 231 0.06 29.63 -12.28
C LYS A 231 -0.14 30.34 -13.62
N GLU A 232 -0.27 29.61 -14.72
CA GLU A 232 -0.57 30.19 -16.03
C GLU A 232 -1.97 30.81 -16.10
N LEU A 233 -2.97 30.11 -15.53
CA LEU A 233 -4.33 30.62 -15.36
C LEU A 233 -4.32 31.95 -14.58
N GLY A 234 -3.60 32.02 -13.47
CA GLY A 234 -3.46 33.25 -12.69
C GLY A 234 -2.85 34.42 -13.47
N LYS A 235 -1.82 34.16 -14.31
CA LYS A 235 -1.22 35.18 -15.17
C LYS A 235 -2.21 35.72 -16.21
N ARG A 236 -2.99 34.83 -16.84
CA ARG A 236 -3.96 35.19 -17.90
C ARG A 236 -5.21 35.91 -17.38
N ALA A 237 -5.55 35.76 -16.09
CA ALA A 237 -6.61 36.54 -15.44
C ALA A 237 -6.38 38.07 -15.52
N GLY A 238 -5.11 38.51 -15.60
CA GLY A 238 -4.78 39.92 -15.86
C GLY A 238 -5.17 40.39 -17.27
N CYS A 239 -5.03 39.52 -18.27
CA CYS A 239 -5.36 39.82 -19.66
C CYS A 239 -6.87 40.02 -19.84
N ILE A 240 -7.69 39.12 -19.29
CA ILE A 240 -9.16 39.24 -19.35
C ILE A 240 -9.64 40.53 -18.69
N ARG A 241 -9.10 40.87 -17.51
CA ARG A 241 -9.46 42.14 -16.84
C ARG A 241 -9.10 43.37 -17.67
N THR A 242 -7.96 43.34 -18.35
CA THR A 242 -7.54 44.42 -19.24
C THR A 242 -8.48 44.52 -20.45
N LEU A 243 -8.79 43.41 -21.11
CA LEU A 243 -9.72 43.37 -22.25
C LEU A 243 -11.13 43.85 -21.86
N LYS A 244 -11.66 43.37 -20.73
CA LYS A 244 -12.96 43.81 -20.19
C LYS A 244 -13.00 45.31 -19.92
N ARG A 245 -11.91 45.89 -19.43
CA ARG A 245 -11.81 47.35 -19.24
C ARG A 245 -11.80 48.07 -20.59
N SER A 246 -11.01 47.59 -21.54
CA SER A 246 -10.93 48.15 -22.89
C SER A 246 -12.29 48.16 -23.60
N VAL A 247 -13.08 47.07 -23.52
CA VAL A 247 -14.45 47.03 -24.08
C VAL A 247 -15.35 48.03 -23.38
N ARG A 248 -15.33 48.10 -22.04
CA ARG A 248 -16.13 49.06 -21.29
C ARG A 248 -15.81 50.52 -21.65
N ASP A 249 -14.54 50.85 -21.81
CA ASP A 249 -14.11 52.20 -22.16
C ASP A 249 -14.54 52.56 -23.59
N LEU A 250 -14.53 51.59 -24.52
CA LEU A 250 -14.98 51.78 -25.90
C LEU A 250 -16.52 51.91 -26.01
N THR A 251 -17.26 51.08 -25.28
CA THR A 251 -18.72 51.16 -25.20
C THR A 251 -19.21 52.47 -24.56
N ARG A 252 -18.39 53.13 -23.73
CA ARG A 252 -18.72 54.45 -23.17
C ARG A 252 -18.56 55.59 -24.16
N SER A 253 -17.72 55.43 -25.18
CA SER A 253 -17.44 56.47 -26.19
C SER A 253 -18.22 56.31 -27.49
N SER A 254 -18.79 55.14 -27.78
CA SER A 254 -19.60 54.85 -28.98
C SER A 254 -20.74 53.88 -28.67
N THR A 255 -21.97 54.18 -29.12
CA THR A 255 -23.18 53.43 -28.75
C THR A 255 -23.66 52.38 -29.76
N ALA A 256 -23.22 52.45 -31.03
CA ALA A 256 -23.82 51.66 -32.11
C ALA A 256 -23.30 50.21 -32.20
N ASP A 257 -22.01 49.97 -31.91
CA ASP A 257 -21.35 48.66 -32.09
C ASP A 257 -20.96 47.98 -30.77
N ALA A 258 -21.41 48.54 -29.65
CA ALA A 258 -21.09 48.05 -28.31
C ALA A 258 -21.60 46.63 -28.03
N HIS A 259 -22.71 46.22 -28.67
CA HIS A 259 -23.35 44.94 -28.40
C HIS A 259 -22.50 43.75 -28.85
N TRP A 260 -21.95 43.80 -30.07
CA TRP A 260 -21.13 42.70 -30.60
C TRP A 260 -19.87 42.48 -29.77
N LEU A 261 -19.17 43.57 -29.41
CA LEU A 261 -18.00 43.46 -28.52
C LEU A 261 -18.36 42.91 -27.13
N GLN A 262 -19.50 43.32 -26.59
CA GLN A 262 -19.97 42.83 -25.30
C GLN A 262 -20.28 41.33 -25.38
N GLU A 263 -20.95 40.87 -26.44
CA GLU A 263 -21.25 39.45 -26.67
C GLU A 263 -19.97 38.60 -26.80
N GLN A 264 -18.98 39.06 -27.57
CA GLN A 264 -17.68 38.37 -27.69
C GLN A 264 -16.92 38.31 -26.36
N MET A 265 -17.00 39.37 -25.56
CA MET A 265 -16.41 39.37 -24.22
C MET A 265 -17.16 38.47 -23.24
N ASP A 266 -18.49 38.45 -23.28
CA ASP A 266 -19.32 37.63 -22.41
C ASP A 266 -19.12 36.13 -22.72
N GLU A 267 -18.98 35.76 -24.00
CA GLU A 267 -18.62 34.39 -24.41
C GLU A 267 -17.24 33.98 -23.90
N LEU A 268 -16.22 34.85 -24.04
CA LEU A 268 -14.88 34.60 -23.53
C LEU A 268 -14.89 34.43 -22.00
N GLU A 269 -15.65 35.27 -21.29
CA GLU A 269 -15.79 35.21 -19.84
C GLU A 269 -16.48 33.93 -19.38
N ALA A 270 -17.55 33.51 -20.07
CA ALA A 270 -18.25 32.26 -19.77
C ALA A 270 -17.29 31.05 -19.89
N ARG A 271 -16.56 30.95 -21.01
CA ARG A 271 -15.55 29.89 -21.21
C ARG A 271 -14.43 29.94 -20.17
N TRP A 272 -13.97 31.14 -19.82
CA TRP A 272 -12.97 31.32 -18.78
C TRP A 272 -13.45 30.84 -17.41
N GLU A 273 -14.68 31.20 -17.03
CA GLU A 273 -15.29 30.74 -15.79
C GLU A 273 -15.42 29.22 -15.75
N ASP A 274 -15.80 28.60 -16.87
CA ASP A 274 -15.89 27.15 -16.97
C ASP A 274 -14.51 26.48 -16.84
N VAL A 275 -13.47 27.03 -17.46
CA VAL A 275 -12.08 26.59 -17.25
C VAL A 275 -11.64 26.75 -15.78
N CYS A 276 -12.04 27.83 -15.11
CA CYS A 276 -11.78 28.00 -13.67
C CYS A 276 -12.49 26.91 -12.85
N LYS A 277 -13.77 26.62 -13.12
CA LYS A 277 -14.53 25.56 -12.44
C LYS A 277 -13.91 24.18 -12.69
N LEU A 278 -13.59 23.86 -13.93
CA LEU A 278 -12.94 22.60 -14.32
C LEU A 278 -11.55 22.47 -13.68
N SER A 279 -10.79 23.57 -13.55
CA SER A 279 -9.49 23.55 -12.87
C SER A 279 -9.63 23.22 -11.37
N VAL A 280 -10.65 23.75 -10.70
CA VAL A 280 -10.97 23.42 -9.30
C VAL A 280 -11.46 21.98 -9.18
N SER A 281 -12.35 21.54 -10.08
CA SER A 281 -12.83 20.15 -10.12
C SER A 281 -11.66 19.17 -10.28
N LYS A 282 -10.76 19.41 -11.25
CA LYS A 282 -9.57 18.59 -11.46
C LYS A 282 -8.64 18.57 -10.25
N GLN A 283 -8.46 19.70 -9.55
CA GLN A 283 -7.68 19.75 -8.31
C GLN A 283 -8.30 18.83 -7.24
N ALA A 284 -9.61 18.91 -7.02
CA ALA A 284 -10.31 18.06 -6.06
C ALA A 284 -10.20 16.56 -6.43
N ARG A 285 -10.35 16.23 -7.72
CA ARG A 285 -10.16 14.86 -8.24
C ARG A 285 -8.73 14.36 -8.01
N LEU A 286 -7.72 15.18 -8.26
CA LEU A 286 -6.31 14.84 -8.01
C LEU A 286 -6.01 14.64 -6.52
N GLU A 287 -6.56 15.47 -5.65
CA GLU A 287 -6.41 15.32 -4.19
C GLU A 287 -7.08 14.04 -3.68
N ALA A 288 -8.28 13.70 -4.17
CA ALA A 288 -8.96 12.45 -3.86
C ALA A 288 -8.17 11.23 -4.37
N ALA A 289 -7.65 11.30 -5.60
CA ALA A 289 -6.78 10.26 -6.17
C ALA A 289 -5.50 10.08 -5.35
N LEU A 290 -4.91 11.16 -4.83
CA LEU A 290 -3.72 11.09 -3.97
C LEU A 290 -4.04 10.40 -2.65
N GLN A 291 -5.17 10.72 -2.03
CA GLN A 291 -5.62 10.05 -0.80
C GLN A 291 -5.84 8.55 -1.03
N GLN A 292 -6.46 8.17 -2.15
CA GLN A 292 -6.64 6.76 -2.53
C GLN A 292 -5.29 6.07 -2.75
N ALA A 293 -4.37 6.69 -3.49
CA ALA A 293 -3.04 6.15 -3.75
C ALA A 293 -2.21 5.98 -2.47
N GLU A 294 -2.26 6.94 -1.54
CA GLU A 294 -1.62 6.82 -0.22
C GLU A 294 -2.26 5.74 0.64
N LYS A 295 -3.59 5.60 0.61
CA LYS A 295 -4.28 4.54 1.33
C LYS A 295 -3.90 3.17 0.78
N PHE A 296 -3.85 3.02 -0.55
CA PHE A 296 -3.42 1.79 -1.21
C PHE A 296 -1.97 1.44 -0.86
N ASP A 297 -1.06 2.42 -0.97
CA ASP A 297 0.35 2.30 -0.58
C ASP A 297 0.49 1.80 0.87
N ARG A 298 -0.20 2.44 1.82
CA ARG A 298 -0.18 2.03 3.24
C ARG A 298 -0.74 0.61 3.46
N LEU A 299 -1.88 0.28 2.85
CA LEU A 299 -2.51 -1.03 3.00
C LEU A 299 -1.61 -2.14 2.45
N VAL A 300 -1.05 -1.95 1.25
CA VAL A 300 -0.14 -2.92 0.62
C VAL A 300 1.08 -3.18 1.49
N HIS A 301 1.76 -2.12 1.95
CA HIS A 301 2.97 -2.27 2.77
C HIS A 301 2.68 -2.89 4.14
N SER A 302 1.61 -2.45 4.82
CA SER A 302 1.21 -3.03 6.10
C SER A 302 0.84 -4.51 5.97
N PHE A 303 0.13 -4.89 4.91
CA PHE A 303 -0.23 -6.27 4.64
C PHE A 303 1.01 -7.14 4.38
N LEU A 304 1.95 -6.66 3.56
CA LEU A 304 3.20 -7.39 3.31
C LEU A 304 4.05 -7.55 4.59
N GLU A 305 4.05 -6.56 5.48
CA GLU A 305 4.71 -6.64 6.79
C GLU A 305 4.04 -7.71 7.69
N HIS A 306 2.71 -7.72 7.77
CA HIS A 306 1.96 -8.75 8.50
C HIS A 306 2.21 -10.16 7.94
N LEU A 307 2.28 -10.31 6.61
CA LEU A 307 2.60 -11.59 5.98
C LEU A 307 4.03 -12.05 6.29
N ALA A 308 5.01 -11.12 6.30
CA ALA A 308 6.39 -11.44 6.66
C ALA A 308 6.51 -11.90 8.12
N GLU A 309 5.76 -11.28 9.03
CA GLU A 309 5.71 -11.70 10.43
C GLU A 309 5.01 -13.06 10.60
N ALA A 310 3.91 -13.29 9.89
CA ALA A 310 3.25 -14.60 9.86
C ALA A 310 4.17 -15.70 9.34
N GLU A 311 4.91 -15.44 8.25
CA GLU A 311 5.95 -16.36 7.73
C GLU A 311 7.01 -16.68 8.80
N ARG A 312 7.50 -15.66 9.51
CA ARG A 312 8.51 -15.82 10.56
C ARG A 312 8.02 -16.74 11.67
N VAL A 313 6.77 -16.55 12.12
CA VAL A 313 6.14 -17.39 13.15
C VAL A 313 5.92 -18.81 12.64
N LEU A 314 5.46 -18.98 11.40
CA LEU A 314 5.20 -20.31 10.83
C LEU A 314 6.47 -21.14 10.59
N ARG A 315 7.57 -20.49 10.18
CA ARG A 315 8.85 -21.18 9.90
C ARG A 315 9.69 -21.44 11.15
N TYR A 316 9.73 -20.48 12.08
CA TYR A 316 10.69 -20.48 13.18
C TYR A 316 10.04 -20.44 14.57
N GLY A 317 8.71 -20.32 14.66
CA GLY A 317 7.99 -20.32 15.93
C GLY A 317 8.08 -21.67 16.64
N VAL A 318 8.21 -21.63 17.97
CA VAL A 318 8.05 -22.81 18.82
C VAL A 318 6.60 -23.24 18.71
N ILE A 319 6.37 -24.49 18.31
CA ILE A 319 5.02 -25.09 18.27
C ILE A 319 4.53 -25.16 19.72
N PRO A 320 3.52 -24.38 20.13
CA PRO A 320 2.91 -24.59 21.44
C PRO A 320 2.23 -25.95 21.41
N GLU A 321 2.51 -26.81 22.40
CA GLU A 321 1.88 -28.13 22.54
C GLU A 321 0.39 -28.05 22.94
N GLU A 322 -0.22 -26.86 22.92
CA GLU A 322 -1.60 -26.60 23.36
C GLU A 322 -2.43 -25.81 22.31
N GLU A 323 -3.76 -25.90 22.41
CA GLU A 323 -4.81 -25.40 21.50
C GLU A 323 -4.66 -23.96 20.97
N GLU A 324 -3.80 -23.11 21.56
CA GLU A 324 -3.51 -21.75 21.10
C GLU A 324 -2.93 -21.69 19.68
N ALA A 325 -2.31 -22.76 19.16
CA ALA A 325 -1.84 -22.82 17.77
C ALA A 325 -2.98 -22.68 16.73
N LEU A 326 -4.22 -22.99 17.09
CA LEU A 326 -5.41 -22.79 16.24
C LEU A 326 -5.80 -21.30 16.11
N LEU A 327 -5.35 -20.43 17.02
CA LEU A 327 -5.55 -18.98 16.90
C LEU A 327 -4.76 -18.38 15.72
N SER A 328 -3.64 -18.98 15.33
CA SER A 328 -2.90 -18.63 14.11
C SER A 328 -3.76 -18.78 12.84
N ILE A 329 -4.63 -19.79 12.79
CA ILE A 329 -5.56 -20.00 11.67
C ILE A 329 -6.70 -18.96 11.68
N THR A 330 -7.13 -18.49 12.85
CA THR A 330 -8.10 -17.38 12.93
C THR A 330 -7.53 -16.04 12.43
N SER A 331 -6.20 -15.85 12.51
CA SER A 331 -5.49 -14.70 11.92
C SER A 331 -5.62 -14.66 10.38
N LEU A 332 -5.65 -15.83 9.71
CA LEU A 332 -5.75 -15.90 8.24
C LEU A 332 -7.05 -15.30 7.68
N ARG A 333 -8.18 -15.47 8.39
CA ARG A 333 -9.45 -14.85 7.98
C ARG A 333 -9.40 -13.32 7.99
N SER A 334 -8.66 -12.74 8.94
CA SER A 334 -8.47 -11.29 8.98
C SER A 334 -7.59 -10.79 7.83
N GLN A 335 -6.58 -11.58 7.44
CA GLN A 335 -5.70 -11.28 6.32
C GLN A 335 -6.40 -11.40 4.96
N GLU A 336 -7.35 -12.32 4.80
CA GLU A 336 -8.16 -12.44 3.58
C GLU A 336 -9.01 -11.19 3.32
N MET A 337 -9.58 -10.60 4.40
CA MET A 337 -10.35 -9.35 4.31
C MET A 337 -9.47 -8.15 3.93
N GLU A 338 -8.22 -8.10 4.41
CA GLU A 338 -7.27 -7.06 4.02
C GLU A 338 -6.88 -7.18 2.55
N LEU A 339 -6.61 -8.38 2.04
CA LEU A 339 -6.30 -8.62 0.63
C LEU A 339 -7.47 -8.18 -0.28
N GLU A 340 -8.70 -8.50 0.12
CA GLU A 340 -9.89 -8.09 -0.62
C GLU A 340 -10.07 -6.56 -0.60
N SER A 341 -9.80 -5.92 0.54
CA SER A 341 -9.82 -4.46 0.66
C SER A 341 -8.78 -3.79 -0.25
N ILE A 342 -7.58 -4.36 -0.35
CA ILE A 342 -6.51 -3.92 -1.28
C ILE A 342 -6.98 -4.07 -2.73
N ARG A 343 -7.60 -5.21 -3.09
CA ARG A 343 -8.13 -5.47 -4.43
C ARG A 343 -9.21 -4.47 -4.82
N CYS A 344 -10.21 -4.26 -3.96
CA CYS A 344 -11.30 -3.31 -4.20
C CYS A 344 -10.79 -1.88 -4.40
N LEU A 345 -9.89 -1.41 -3.53
CA LEU A 345 -9.30 -0.08 -3.66
C LEU A 345 -8.49 0.07 -4.95
N ASN A 346 -7.77 -0.96 -5.37
CA ASN A 346 -7.06 -0.95 -6.64
C ASN A 346 -8.01 -0.88 -7.84
N GLU A 347 -9.14 -1.59 -7.81
CA GLU A 347 -10.15 -1.51 -8.88
C GLU A 347 -10.77 -0.11 -8.98
N GLU A 348 -11.03 0.52 -7.83
CA GLU A 348 -11.47 1.91 -7.77
C GLU A 348 -10.43 2.84 -8.42
N ILE A 349 -9.13 2.71 -8.06
CA ILE A 349 -8.06 3.52 -8.66
C ILE A 349 -7.96 3.26 -10.18
N LEU A 350 -8.02 2.00 -10.61
CA LEU A 350 -7.93 1.60 -12.02
C LEU A 350 -9.05 2.20 -12.90
N SER A 351 -10.22 2.49 -12.33
CA SER A 351 -11.35 3.07 -13.08
C SER A 351 -11.05 4.44 -13.70
N SER A 352 -10.10 5.19 -13.14
CA SER A 352 -9.69 6.53 -13.61
C SER A 352 -8.16 6.66 -13.68
N CYS A 353 -7.47 5.53 -13.84
CA CYS A 353 -6.02 5.45 -13.76
C CYS A 353 -5.33 5.93 -15.02
N HIS A 354 -4.23 6.65 -14.83
CA HIS A 354 -3.32 7.01 -15.90
C HIS A 354 -2.67 5.75 -16.51
N PRO A 355 -2.59 5.63 -17.85
CA PRO A 355 -2.03 4.45 -18.52
C PRO A 355 -0.68 3.96 -17.98
N ASP A 356 0.22 4.90 -17.70
CA ASP A 356 1.57 4.62 -17.19
C ASP A 356 1.61 3.89 -15.84
N SER A 357 0.61 4.07 -14.97
CA SER A 357 0.56 3.40 -13.65
C SER A 357 -0.22 2.08 -13.66
N ILE A 358 -0.90 1.73 -14.75
CA ILE A 358 -1.75 0.52 -14.81
C ILE A 358 -0.94 -0.75 -14.54
N ILE A 359 0.24 -0.85 -15.15
CA ILE A 359 1.09 -2.05 -15.04
C ILE A 359 1.61 -2.19 -13.61
N THR A 360 2.07 -1.10 -13.00
CA THR A 360 2.61 -1.13 -11.63
C THR A 360 1.53 -1.50 -10.61
N LEU A 361 0.34 -0.90 -10.71
CA LEU A 361 -0.78 -1.20 -9.81
C LEU A 361 -1.21 -2.68 -9.91
N LYS A 362 -1.31 -3.21 -11.14
CA LYS A 362 -1.58 -4.64 -11.36
C LYS A 362 -0.47 -5.54 -10.80
N SER A 363 0.79 -5.11 -10.91
CA SER A 363 1.93 -5.82 -10.32
C SER A 363 1.81 -5.91 -8.80
N TRP A 364 1.46 -4.82 -8.11
CA TRP A 364 1.27 -4.83 -6.65
C TRP A 364 0.17 -5.78 -6.19
N ILE A 365 -0.96 -5.84 -6.92
CA ILE A 365 -2.00 -6.84 -6.67
C ILE A 365 -1.49 -8.26 -6.88
N SER A 366 -0.74 -8.50 -7.96
CA SER A 366 -0.16 -9.82 -8.22
C SER A 366 0.80 -10.24 -7.11
N VAL A 367 1.67 -9.33 -6.65
CA VAL A 367 2.67 -9.60 -5.60
C VAL A 367 1.98 -9.88 -4.27
N THR A 368 1.05 -9.02 -3.83
CA THR A 368 0.31 -9.21 -2.56
C THR A 368 -0.48 -10.51 -2.55
N LYS A 369 -1.17 -10.83 -3.65
CA LYS A 369 -1.89 -12.10 -3.81
C LYS A 369 -0.94 -13.31 -3.72
N THR A 370 0.15 -13.29 -4.49
CA THR A 370 1.10 -14.42 -4.51
C THR A 370 1.73 -14.63 -3.13
N ARG A 371 2.11 -13.56 -2.43
CA ARG A 371 2.66 -13.64 -1.08
C ARG A 371 1.67 -14.20 -0.06
N TYR A 372 0.39 -13.81 -0.16
CA TYR A 372 -0.65 -14.35 0.69
C TYR A 372 -0.84 -15.86 0.46
N GLU A 373 -0.89 -16.30 -0.80
CA GLU A 373 -1.01 -17.72 -1.17
C GLU A 373 0.17 -18.54 -0.64
N GLU A 374 1.40 -18.01 -0.73
CA GLU A 374 2.61 -18.64 -0.15
C GLU A 374 2.45 -18.85 1.38
N VAL A 375 2.13 -17.81 2.13
CA VAL A 375 1.96 -17.89 3.60
C VAL A 375 0.81 -18.81 3.98
N GLN A 376 -0.29 -18.78 3.23
CA GLN A 376 -1.44 -19.66 3.45
C GLN A 376 -1.04 -21.14 3.28
N THR A 377 -0.24 -21.47 2.26
CA THR A 377 0.22 -22.86 2.08
C THR A 377 1.12 -23.32 3.23
N TRP A 378 2.02 -22.47 3.74
CA TRP A 378 2.83 -22.82 4.91
C TRP A 378 1.99 -22.98 6.18
N ALA A 379 0.98 -22.13 6.37
CA ALA A 379 0.07 -22.25 7.51
C ALA A 379 -0.69 -23.59 7.47
N GLN A 380 -1.18 -24.00 6.30
CA GLN A 380 -1.83 -25.30 6.12
C GLN A 380 -0.88 -26.47 6.39
N GLN A 381 0.35 -26.43 5.86
CA GLN A 381 1.36 -27.47 6.08
C GLN A 381 1.71 -27.58 7.57
N GLN A 382 1.88 -26.46 8.26
CA GLN A 382 2.17 -26.44 9.69
C GLN A 382 0.99 -26.98 10.51
N GLY A 383 -0.25 -26.58 10.17
CA GLY A 383 -1.46 -27.13 10.79
C GLY A 383 -1.57 -28.65 10.64
N GLN A 384 -1.28 -29.19 9.45
CA GLN A 384 -1.25 -30.64 9.22
C GLN A 384 -0.18 -31.35 10.06
N ARG A 385 1.00 -30.76 10.22
CA ARG A 385 2.08 -31.32 11.06
C ARG A 385 1.69 -31.36 12.53
N ILE A 386 1.08 -30.29 13.05
CA ILE A 386 0.60 -30.23 14.44
C ILE A 386 -0.50 -31.27 14.66
N GLN A 387 -1.47 -31.36 13.74
CA GLN A 387 -2.54 -32.36 13.82
C GLN A 387 -1.97 -33.79 13.83
N ALA A 388 -0.98 -34.07 12.98
CA ALA A 388 -0.31 -35.37 12.97
C ALA A 388 0.40 -35.67 14.30
N SER A 389 1.12 -34.68 14.87
CA SER A 389 1.77 -34.80 16.18
C SER A 389 0.77 -35.04 17.31
N LEU A 390 -0.34 -34.30 17.34
CA LEU A 390 -1.41 -34.48 18.32
C LEU A 390 -2.04 -35.87 18.20
N SER A 391 -2.36 -36.32 16.99
CA SER A 391 -2.92 -37.67 16.78
C SER A 391 -1.94 -38.79 17.20
N ALA A 392 -0.63 -38.58 17.02
CA ALA A 392 0.39 -39.51 17.52
C ALA A 392 0.44 -39.53 19.05
N LEU A 393 0.41 -38.36 19.71
CA LEU A 393 0.37 -38.26 21.18
C LEU A 393 -0.91 -38.89 21.76
N GLU A 394 -2.06 -38.70 21.11
CA GLU A 394 -3.32 -39.34 21.48
C GLU A 394 -3.24 -40.87 21.33
N ALA A 395 -2.67 -41.36 20.23
CA ALA A 395 -2.47 -42.80 20.02
C ALA A 395 -1.53 -43.41 21.06
N GLU A 396 -0.47 -42.70 21.46
CA GLU A 396 0.40 -43.12 22.57
C GLU A 396 -0.35 -43.10 23.90
N ARG A 397 -1.17 -42.08 24.17
CA ARG A 397 -2.02 -42.02 25.37
C ARG A 397 -3.00 -43.19 25.42
N GLU A 398 -3.62 -43.55 24.30
CA GLU A 398 -4.50 -44.73 24.23
C GLU A 398 -3.74 -46.04 24.47
N LYS A 399 -2.52 -46.20 23.95
CA LYS A 399 -1.69 -47.38 24.22
C LYS A 399 -1.37 -47.48 25.70
N LEU A 400 -0.96 -46.37 26.33
CA LEU A 400 -0.70 -46.31 27.77
C LEU A 400 -1.95 -46.64 28.59
N GLN A 401 -3.11 -46.10 28.20
CA GLN A 401 -4.38 -46.40 28.88
C GLN A 401 -4.76 -47.88 28.76
N ARG A 402 -4.66 -48.48 27.57
CA ARG A 402 -4.94 -49.91 27.37
C ARG A 402 -4.03 -50.80 28.21
N LEU A 403 -2.76 -50.41 28.37
CA LEU A 403 -1.82 -51.13 29.24
C LEU A 403 -2.21 -51.00 30.72
N LEU A 404 -2.58 -49.80 31.18
CA LEU A 404 -3.07 -49.58 32.55
C LEU A 404 -4.33 -50.42 32.85
N ASP A 405 -5.30 -50.44 31.93
CA ASP A 405 -6.52 -51.24 32.07
C ASP A 405 -6.20 -52.74 32.14
N TRP A 406 -5.27 -53.22 31.31
CA TRP A 406 -4.82 -54.60 31.34
C TRP A 406 -4.12 -54.97 32.65
N ILE A 407 -3.20 -54.13 33.15
CA ILE A 407 -2.50 -54.39 34.42
C ILE A 407 -3.51 -54.44 35.56
N SER A 408 -4.45 -53.50 35.60
CA SER A 408 -5.49 -53.45 36.63
C SER A 408 -6.36 -54.71 36.62
N SER A 409 -6.79 -55.16 35.43
CA SER A 409 -7.56 -56.40 35.28
C SER A 409 -6.75 -57.65 35.66
N ALA A 410 -5.46 -57.69 35.32
CA ALA A 410 -4.56 -58.78 35.73
C ALA A 410 -4.35 -58.82 37.25
N GLU A 411 -4.24 -57.66 37.91
CA GLU A 411 -4.14 -57.55 39.36
C GLU A 411 -5.41 -58.08 40.04
N GLU A 412 -6.58 -57.69 39.55
CA GLU A 412 -7.87 -58.20 40.05
C GLU A 412 -7.98 -59.71 39.89
N ALA A 413 -7.65 -60.25 38.71
CA ALA A 413 -7.70 -61.67 38.43
C ALA A 413 -6.75 -62.48 39.34
N LEU A 414 -5.53 -61.98 39.59
CA LEU A 414 -4.61 -62.62 40.54
C LEU A 414 -5.12 -62.57 41.97
N ASN A 415 -5.70 -61.44 42.42
CA ASN A 415 -6.27 -61.32 43.76
C ASN A 415 -7.48 -62.24 43.98
N LEU A 416 -8.33 -62.40 42.97
CA LEU A 416 -9.46 -63.33 42.99
C LEU A 416 -8.99 -64.77 43.13
N ARG A 417 -8.01 -65.15 42.30
CA ARG A 417 -7.36 -66.46 42.38
C ARG A 417 -6.74 -66.67 43.76
N ASP A 418 -6.16 -65.63 44.36
CA ASP A 418 -5.53 -65.69 45.69
C ASP A 418 -6.47 -65.97 46.86
N GLN A 419 -7.77 -65.81 46.64
CA GLN A 419 -8.81 -66.12 47.62
C GLN A 419 -9.38 -67.54 47.45
N GLU A 420 -8.89 -68.31 46.47
CA GLU A 420 -9.30 -69.71 46.28
C GLU A 420 -8.89 -70.56 47.50
N PRO A 421 -9.74 -71.51 47.93
CA PRO A 421 -9.42 -72.37 49.07
C PRO A 421 -8.15 -73.21 48.81
N PRO A 422 -7.39 -73.56 49.86
CA PRO A 422 -6.18 -74.36 49.73
C PRO A 422 -6.49 -75.73 49.11
N ALA A 423 -5.59 -76.22 48.25
CA ALA A 423 -5.79 -77.49 47.55
C ALA A 423 -5.77 -78.69 48.51
N GLU A 424 -6.72 -79.61 48.37
CA GLU A 424 -6.80 -80.78 49.26
C GLU A 424 -5.89 -81.94 48.86
N SER A 425 -5.33 -81.93 47.64
CA SER A 425 -4.43 -82.96 47.12
C SER A 425 -3.18 -82.37 46.45
N ILE A 426 -2.09 -83.15 46.44
CA ILE A 426 -0.83 -82.77 45.77
C ILE A 426 -1.08 -82.54 44.27
N GLU A 427 -1.85 -83.41 43.62
CA GLU A 427 -2.19 -83.31 42.20
C GLU A 427 -2.93 -82.01 41.88
N HIS A 428 -3.90 -81.61 42.70
CA HIS A 428 -4.64 -80.38 42.51
C HIS A 428 -3.77 -79.13 42.72
N ASN A 429 -2.85 -79.16 43.70
CA ASN A 429 -1.92 -78.05 43.90
C ASN A 429 -0.90 -77.92 42.74
N GLN A 430 -0.45 -79.03 42.17
CA GLN A 430 0.40 -79.05 40.99
C GLN A 430 -0.31 -78.45 39.76
N GLU A 431 -1.59 -78.75 39.58
CA GLU A 431 -2.41 -78.10 38.55
C GLU A 431 -2.51 -76.58 38.78
N LEU A 432 -2.71 -76.13 40.01
CA LEU A 432 -2.74 -74.70 40.36
C LEU A 432 -1.39 -74.02 40.13
N ILE A 433 -0.27 -74.69 40.41
CA ILE A 433 1.08 -74.20 40.11
C ILE A 433 1.28 -74.06 38.60
N VAL A 434 0.87 -75.06 37.80
CA VAL A 434 0.97 -74.99 36.33
C VAL A 434 0.08 -73.87 35.78
N GLN A 435 -1.15 -73.73 36.27
CA GLN A 435 -2.06 -72.64 35.86
C GLN A 435 -1.54 -71.26 36.25
N HIS A 436 -0.95 -71.12 37.44
CA HIS A 436 -0.29 -69.89 37.89
C HIS A 436 0.93 -69.58 37.03
N MET A 437 1.78 -70.58 36.74
CA MET A 437 2.92 -70.41 35.84
C MET A 437 2.50 -69.98 34.45
N VAL A 438 1.46 -70.58 33.85
CA VAL A 438 0.94 -70.16 32.53
C VAL A 438 0.42 -68.72 32.59
N SER A 439 -0.24 -68.33 33.67
CA SER A 439 -0.68 -66.94 33.90
C SER A 439 0.51 -65.99 34.05
N CYS A 440 1.54 -66.38 34.80
CA CYS A 440 2.77 -65.63 35.01
C CYS A 440 3.59 -65.51 33.73
N ILE A 441 3.67 -66.58 32.94
CA ILE A 441 4.27 -66.60 31.60
C ILE A 441 3.49 -65.66 30.68
N ASN A 442 2.15 -65.68 30.70
CA ASN A 442 1.37 -64.70 29.96
C ASN A 442 1.66 -63.27 30.44
N THR A 443 1.86 -63.01 31.74
CA THR A 443 2.31 -61.70 32.22
C THR A 443 3.78 -61.39 31.87
N HIS A 444 4.65 -62.39 31.69
CA HIS A 444 6.06 -62.19 31.35
C HIS A 444 6.29 -62.00 29.84
N TYR A 445 5.49 -62.68 29.01
CA TYR A 445 5.52 -62.61 27.54
C TYR A 445 4.61 -61.53 26.96
N LEU A 446 3.61 -61.03 27.70
CA LEU A 446 2.91 -59.80 27.34
C LEU A 446 3.75 -58.58 27.74
N ARG A 447 4.64 -58.20 26.81
CA ARG A 447 5.22 -56.86 26.62
C ARG A 447 5.86 -56.23 27.86
N TYR A 448 7.17 -56.46 27.97
CA TYR A 448 8.06 -55.35 28.33
C TYR A 448 7.79 -54.15 27.40
N PRO A 449 7.63 -52.93 27.93
CA PRO A 449 7.67 -51.71 27.12
C PRO A 449 9.12 -51.35 26.75
N SER A 450 9.91 -52.30 26.24
CA SER A 450 11.33 -52.06 25.95
C SER A 450 11.65 -51.85 24.47
N SER A 451 10.67 -51.44 23.65
CA SER A 451 10.88 -51.21 22.21
C SER A 451 10.37 -49.85 21.70
N ALA A 452 9.84 -48.97 22.55
CA ALA A 452 9.35 -47.67 22.08
C ALA A 452 10.44 -46.55 22.06
N PHE A 453 11.63 -46.79 22.64
CA PHE A 453 12.65 -45.75 22.80
C PHE A 453 14.08 -46.24 22.50
N ALA A 454 14.35 -46.77 21.29
CA ALA A 454 15.69 -46.74 20.68
C ALA A 454 15.64 -47.28 19.24
N PRO A 455 16.34 -46.67 18.26
CA PRO A 455 16.39 -47.17 16.89
C PRO A 455 17.23 -48.45 16.81
N GLU A 456 16.67 -49.49 16.20
CA GLU A 456 17.31 -50.78 15.98
C GLU A 456 18.62 -50.67 15.19
N ARG A 457 19.71 -51.27 15.71
CA ARG A 457 20.67 -52.02 14.88
C ARG A 457 21.13 -53.30 15.57
N ARG A 458 20.95 -54.38 14.81
CA ARG A 458 21.25 -55.81 15.05
C ARG A 458 22.62 -56.07 15.66
N SER A 459 22.70 -57.09 16.53
CA SER A 459 23.82 -58.04 16.58
C SER A 459 23.44 -59.31 17.36
N THR A 460 23.78 -60.44 16.76
CA THR A 460 23.68 -61.82 17.26
C THR A 460 24.58 -62.07 18.48
N LEU A 461 24.14 -62.87 19.48
CA LEU A 461 24.93 -63.96 20.12
C LEU A 461 24.22 -64.61 21.33
N LYS A 462 24.15 -65.95 21.26
CA LYS A 462 24.18 -67.01 22.30
C LYS A 462 23.61 -66.74 23.72
N LEU A 463 22.63 -67.59 24.09
CA LEU A 463 22.13 -67.78 25.45
C LEU A 463 23.16 -68.45 26.38
N GLN A 464 23.34 -67.88 27.57
CA GLN A 464 23.69 -68.59 28.80
C GLN A 464 22.73 -68.16 29.92
N PRO A 465 22.45 -69.02 30.91
CA PRO A 465 21.47 -68.76 31.96
C PRO A 465 22.14 -68.11 33.18
N THR A 466 21.77 -66.88 33.49
CA THR A 466 22.16 -66.24 34.76
C THR A 466 21.02 -65.37 35.27
N VAL A 467 20.57 -65.72 36.49
CA VAL A 467 19.83 -64.95 37.51
C VAL A 467 19.24 -63.62 37.01
N ILE A 468 17.92 -63.57 36.84
CA ILE A 468 17.16 -62.39 36.41
C ILE A 468 17.10 -61.39 37.59
N PRO A 469 17.78 -60.22 37.51
CA PRO A 469 17.57 -59.14 38.45
C PRO A 469 16.28 -58.38 38.07
N LEU A 470 15.63 -57.81 39.08
CA LEU A 470 14.48 -56.91 38.90
C LEU A 470 14.81 -55.77 37.91
N PRO A 471 14.06 -55.62 36.80
CA PRO A 471 14.40 -54.73 35.68
C PRO A 471 13.82 -53.32 35.87
N LEU A 472 14.15 -52.63 36.97
CA LEU A 472 13.48 -51.37 37.32
C LEU A 472 14.41 -50.21 37.64
N GLU A 473 15.73 -50.34 37.50
CA GLU A 473 16.67 -49.30 37.92
C GLU A 473 16.81 -48.10 36.98
N ASN A 474 16.18 -48.07 35.79
CA ASN A 474 16.42 -47.02 34.78
C ASN A 474 15.16 -46.47 34.06
N LEU A 475 14.03 -46.35 34.76
CA LEU A 475 12.88 -45.61 34.22
C LEU A 475 12.71 -44.33 35.03
N ASP A 476 13.16 -43.21 34.48
CA ASP A 476 12.84 -41.87 35.00
C ASP A 476 11.48 -41.45 34.41
N PRO A 477 10.37 -41.57 35.16
CA PRO A 477 9.04 -41.46 34.58
C PRO A 477 8.68 -39.97 34.45
N GLN A 478 8.77 -39.47 33.22
CA GLN A 478 8.53 -38.05 32.89
C GLN A 478 7.04 -37.63 32.97
N THR A 479 6.10 -38.56 33.18
CA THR A 479 4.66 -38.25 33.29
C THR A 479 3.96 -39.08 34.38
N PRO A 480 2.93 -38.53 35.05
CA PRO A 480 2.21 -39.20 36.15
C PRO A 480 1.56 -40.53 35.72
N GLN A 481 1.17 -40.67 34.44
CA GLN A 481 0.62 -41.91 33.90
C GLN A 481 1.67 -43.02 33.77
N LEU A 482 2.91 -42.67 33.40
CA LEU A 482 4.04 -43.62 33.39
C LEU A 482 4.41 -44.05 34.81
N CYS A 483 4.39 -43.13 35.78
CA CYS A 483 4.58 -43.47 37.20
C CYS A 483 3.53 -44.50 37.66
N GLN A 484 2.25 -44.27 37.32
CA GLN A 484 1.17 -45.20 37.64
C GLN A 484 1.38 -46.55 36.95
N LEU A 485 1.77 -46.58 35.68
CA LEU A 485 2.01 -47.83 34.96
C LEU A 485 3.10 -48.67 35.64
N VAL A 486 4.22 -48.03 35.99
CA VAL A 486 5.34 -48.69 36.67
C VAL A 486 4.93 -49.20 38.05
N SER A 487 4.17 -48.42 38.82
CA SER A 487 3.74 -48.83 40.17
C SER A 487 2.77 -50.02 40.14
N HIS A 488 1.80 -50.02 39.22
CA HIS A 488 0.85 -51.12 39.08
C HIS A 488 1.56 -52.38 38.57
N TRP A 489 2.49 -52.25 37.62
CA TRP A 489 3.30 -53.39 37.17
C TRP A 489 4.12 -54.02 38.31
N GLN A 490 4.77 -53.20 39.13
CA GLN A 490 5.51 -53.65 40.31
C GLN A 490 4.62 -54.41 41.29
N LYS A 491 3.43 -53.88 41.56
CA LYS A 491 2.44 -54.50 42.44
C LYS A 491 1.97 -55.85 41.88
N LEU A 492 1.60 -55.92 40.60
CA LEU A 492 1.21 -57.15 39.93
C LEU A 492 2.31 -58.23 40.02
N TRP A 493 3.56 -57.84 39.77
CA TRP A 493 4.71 -58.74 39.85
C TRP A 493 4.93 -59.29 41.26
N LEU A 494 4.85 -58.44 42.29
CA LEU A 494 4.96 -58.87 43.68
C LEU A 494 3.83 -59.80 44.10
N LEU A 495 2.59 -59.54 43.68
CA LEU A 495 1.43 -60.41 43.93
C LEU A 495 1.63 -61.79 43.28
N ALA A 496 2.08 -61.82 42.02
CA ALA A 496 2.35 -63.06 41.31
C ALA A 496 3.45 -63.89 41.99
N LEU A 497 4.53 -63.25 42.42
CA LEU A 497 5.64 -63.91 43.12
C LEU A 497 5.18 -64.46 44.50
N ALA A 498 4.40 -63.68 45.25
CA ALA A 498 3.88 -64.09 46.55
C ALA A 498 2.94 -65.29 46.43
N ARG A 499 2.05 -65.31 45.42
CA ARG A 499 1.18 -66.46 45.14
C ARG A 499 1.97 -67.70 44.77
N GLN A 500 3.01 -67.55 43.95
CA GLN A 500 3.88 -68.67 43.58
C GLN A 500 4.55 -69.28 44.81
N GLY A 501 5.16 -68.45 45.66
CA GLY A 501 5.78 -68.94 46.89
C GLY A 501 4.81 -69.63 47.84
N ARG A 502 3.55 -69.15 47.95
CA ARG A 502 2.53 -69.83 48.76
C ARG A 502 2.12 -71.18 48.20
N LEU A 503 1.91 -71.29 46.89
CA LEU A 503 1.55 -72.57 46.25
C LEU A 503 2.67 -73.61 46.42
N GLU A 504 3.93 -73.19 46.26
CA GLU A 504 5.11 -74.05 46.48
C GLU A 504 5.26 -74.46 47.96
N GLN A 505 5.07 -73.55 48.91
CA GLN A 505 5.05 -73.88 50.35
C GLN A 505 3.92 -74.83 50.72
N HIS A 506 2.73 -74.63 50.12
CA HIS A 506 1.58 -75.50 50.32
C HIS A 506 1.83 -76.90 49.73
N GLU A 507 2.54 -77.00 48.61
CA GLU A 507 2.94 -78.29 48.01
C GLU A 507 3.88 -79.05 48.94
N GLN A 508 4.88 -78.37 49.51
CA GLN A 508 5.78 -78.95 50.50
C GLN A 508 5.02 -79.46 51.72
N GLY A 509 4.07 -78.67 52.26
CA GLY A 509 3.24 -79.10 53.39
C GLY A 509 2.38 -80.34 53.07
N LEU A 510 1.77 -80.40 51.89
CA LEU A 510 1.00 -81.58 51.45
C LEU A 510 1.88 -82.82 51.25
N GLN A 511 3.10 -82.65 50.71
CA GLN A 511 4.07 -83.73 50.55
C GLN A 511 4.50 -84.29 51.92
N GLU A 512 4.79 -83.42 52.89
CA GLU A 512 5.11 -83.86 54.26
C GLU A 512 3.95 -84.63 54.91
N MET A 513 2.70 -84.23 54.67
CA MET A 513 1.51 -84.95 55.17
C MET A 513 1.31 -86.31 54.50
N ASP A 514 1.55 -86.44 53.18
CA ASP A 514 1.44 -87.70 52.46
C ASP A 514 2.55 -88.70 52.83
N GLU A 515 3.78 -88.21 52.99
CA GLU A 515 4.89 -88.99 53.53
C GLU A 515 4.57 -89.50 54.96
N PHE A 516 3.97 -88.63 55.79
CA PHE A 516 3.53 -89.01 57.13
C PHE A 516 2.35 -89.99 57.13
N ALA A 517 1.41 -89.90 56.19
CA ALA A 517 0.30 -90.86 56.09
C ALA A 517 0.82 -92.30 55.85
N ASN A 518 1.99 -92.43 55.22
CA ASN A 518 2.68 -93.70 54.98
C ASN A 518 3.75 -94.03 56.05
N PHE A 519 3.78 -93.30 57.17
CA PHE A 519 4.76 -93.49 58.24
C PHE A 519 4.49 -94.77 59.05
N ASP A 520 5.49 -95.66 59.07
CA ASP A 520 5.53 -96.83 59.94
C ASP A 520 6.79 -96.78 60.83
N PHE A 521 6.59 -96.79 62.15
CA PHE A 521 7.69 -96.69 63.11
C PHE A 521 8.69 -97.84 63.02
N ASN A 522 8.27 -99.06 62.69
CA ASN A 522 9.18 -100.19 62.56
C ASN A 522 10.04 -100.08 61.30
N VAL A 523 9.47 -99.56 60.22
CA VAL A 523 10.20 -99.25 58.97
C VAL A 523 11.19 -98.10 59.21
N TRP A 524 10.74 -97.01 59.86
CA TRP A 524 11.57 -95.89 60.27
C TRP A 524 12.73 -96.35 61.16
N ARG A 525 12.44 -97.12 62.21
CA ARG A 525 13.42 -97.66 63.16
C ARG A 525 14.44 -98.54 62.47
N LYS A 526 14.04 -99.43 61.54
CA LYS A 526 14.99 -100.26 60.77
C LYS A 526 15.94 -99.39 59.94
N ARG A 527 15.42 -98.38 59.24
CA ARG A 527 16.23 -97.43 58.46
C ARG A 527 17.19 -96.64 59.36
N TYR A 528 16.70 -96.14 60.49
CA TYR A 528 17.49 -95.39 61.46
C TYR A 528 18.58 -96.25 62.12
N MET A 529 18.28 -97.50 62.46
CA MET A 529 19.25 -98.47 63.00
C MET A 529 20.31 -98.86 61.97
N GLN A 530 19.94 -99.07 60.71
CA GLN A 530 20.89 -99.29 59.62
C GLN A 530 21.78 -98.04 59.43
N TRP A 531 21.19 -96.85 59.44
CA TRP A 531 21.90 -95.59 59.30
C TRP A 531 22.92 -95.38 60.44
N ILE A 532 22.51 -95.54 61.70
CA ILE A 532 23.43 -95.49 62.86
C ILE A 532 24.53 -96.56 62.77
N SER A 533 24.20 -97.78 62.32
CA SER A 533 25.18 -98.86 62.19
C SER A 533 26.27 -98.53 61.15
N HIS A 534 25.91 -97.86 60.05
CA HIS A 534 26.85 -97.41 59.03
C HIS A 534 27.76 -96.29 59.53
N LEU A 535 27.33 -95.49 60.51
CA LEU A 535 28.16 -94.50 61.19
C LEU A 535 29.20 -95.13 62.16
N LYS A 536 29.17 -96.46 62.36
CA LYS A 536 30.00 -97.21 63.33
C LYS A 536 29.89 -96.69 64.78
N SER A 537 28.87 -95.89 65.08
CA SER A 537 28.62 -95.34 66.40
C SER A 537 27.93 -96.39 67.28
N ARG A 538 28.38 -96.56 68.53
CA ARG A 538 27.62 -97.37 69.48
C ARG A 538 26.33 -96.62 69.82
N ILE A 539 25.26 -97.33 70.16
CA ILE A 539 23.97 -96.71 70.51
C ILE A 539 24.12 -95.68 71.65
N LEU A 540 25.03 -95.93 72.60
CA LEU A 540 25.40 -94.99 73.66
C LEU A 540 26.02 -93.68 73.12
N ASP A 541 26.83 -93.76 72.06
CA ASP A 541 27.49 -92.60 71.46
C ASP A 541 26.46 -91.74 70.70
N VAL A 542 25.45 -92.37 70.10
CA VAL A 542 24.32 -91.66 69.49
C VAL A 542 23.47 -90.96 70.53
N PHE A 543 23.14 -91.63 71.64
CA PHE A 543 22.39 -91.04 72.75
C PHE A 543 23.09 -89.78 73.28
N ARG A 544 24.41 -89.85 73.55
CA ARG A 544 25.21 -88.69 74.01
C ARG A 544 25.39 -87.59 72.97
N ASN A 545 25.33 -87.92 71.68
CA ASN A 545 25.43 -86.91 70.62
C ASN A 545 24.12 -86.13 70.44
N ILE A 546 23.01 -86.72 70.86
CA ILE A 546 21.69 -86.08 70.85
C ILE A 546 21.48 -85.28 72.13
N ASP A 547 21.86 -85.82 73.29
CA ASP A 547 21.91 -85.17 74.61
C ASP A 547 23.00 -84.07 74.64
N ARG A 548 22.65 -82.88 74.15
CA ARG A 548 23.60 -81.76 73.94
C ARG A 548 23.96 -81.05 75.24
N ASP A 549 23.04 -81.02 76.19
CA ASP A 549 23.24 -80.39 77.49
C ASP A 549 23.79 -81.35 78.57
N GLN A 550 23.94 -82.64 78.22
CA GLN A 550 24.51 -83.70 79.05
C GLN A 550 23.72 -83.91 80.36
N ASP A 551 22.42 -83.64 80.32
CA ASP A 551 21.54 -83.81 81.48
C ASP A 551 21.19 -85.30 81.73
N GLY A 552 21.59 -86.18 80.81
CA GLY A 552 21.40 -87.62 80.88
C GLY A 552 20.04 -88.08 80.36
N ARG A 553 19.24 -87.18 79.79
CA ARG A 553 17.97 -87.43 79.11
C ARG A 553 17.98 -86.70 77.75
N ILE A 554 17.04 -87.02 76.86
CA ILE A 554 16.92 -86.34 75.57
C ILE A 554 15.54 -85.68 75.49
N SER A 555 15.49 -84.37 75.29
CA SER A 555 14.21 -83.70 75.03
C SER A 555 13.68 -83.97 73.61
N LYS A 556 12.35 -83.88 73.42
CA LYS A 556 11.73 -84.05 72.09
C LYS A 556 12.34 -83.13 71.03
N LYS A 557 12.66 -81.89 71.41
CA LYS A 557 13.26 -80.91 70.51
C LYS A 557 14.69 -81.29 70.14
N GLU A 558 15.50 -81.77 71.09
CA GLU A 558 16.86 -82.23 70.80
C GLU A 558 16.87 -83.44 69.88
N LEU A 559 15.95 -84.39 70.08
CA LEU A 559 15.81 -85.52 69.17
C LEU A 559 15.42 -85.08 67.76
N ILE A 560 14.40 -84.20 67.64
CA ILE A 560 13.91 -83.71 66.35
C ILE A 560 14.97 -82.89 65.61
N ASP A 561 15.55 -81.90 66.27
CA ASP A 561 16.53 -81.00 65.66
C ASP A 561 17.82 -81.76 65.31
N ASN A 562 18.25 -82.73 66.12
CA ASN A 562 19.45 -83.53 65.84
C ASN A 562 19.26 -84.42 64.61
N VAL A 563 18.11 -85.10 64.51
CA VAL A 563 17.83 -86.01 63.40
C VAL A 563 17.51 -85.24 62.12
N LEU A 564 16.76 -84.13 62.17
CA LEU A 564 16.50 -83.29 60.99
C LEU A 564 17.74 -82.52 60.49
N ALA A 565 18.66 -82.15 61.40
CA ALA A 565 19.95 -81.58 61.00
C ALA A 565 20.92 -82.65 60.45
N SER A 566 20.64 -83.93 60.69
CA SER A 566 21.39 -85.04 60.14
C SER A 566 20.95 -85.33 58.69
N LYS A 567 21.81 -85.97 57.90
CA LYS A 567 21.45 -86.41 56.54
C LYS A 567 20.52 -87.63 56.52
N PHE A 568 19.85 -87.93 57.62
CA PHE A 568 18.90 -89.02 57.70
C PHE A 568 17.59 -88.60 57.02
N PRO A 569 17.07 -89.39 56.04
CA PRO A 569 15.83 -89.05 55.36
C PRO A 569 14.63 -89.20 56.31
N THR A 570 14.16 -88.08 56.86
CA THR A 570 12.94 -87.98 57.67
C THR A 570 12.40 -86.56 57.61
N ASN A 571 11.13 -86.36 57.95
CA ASN A 571 10.49 -85.05 57.97
C ASN A 571 10.02 -84.66 59.40
N SER A 572 9.60 -83.41 59.58
CA SER A 572 9.25 -82.89 60.91
C SER A 572 8.07 -83.63 61.54
N LEU A 573 7.09 -84.07 60.74
CA LEU A 573 5.92 -84.81 61.21
C LEU A 573 6.28 -86.23 61.66
N GLU A 574 7.06 -86.96 60.86
CA GLU A 574 7.59 -88.27 61.22
C GLU A 574 8.39 -88.19 62.53
N MET A 575 9.28 -87.21 62.65
CA MET A 575 10.16 -87.07 63.79
C MET A 575 9.41 -86.67 65.07
N ASN A 576 8.33 -85.90 64.96
CA ASN A 576 7.42 -85.66 66.08
C ASN A 576 6.72 -86.95 66.55
N ALA A 577 6.27 -87.81 65.63
CA ALA A 577 5.69 -89.10 66.00
C ALA A 577 6.73 -90.05 66.63
N VAL A 578 7.94 -90.11 66.07
CA VAL A 578 9.07 -90.86 66.63
C VAL A 578 9.40 -90.39 68.05
N ALA A 579 9.49 -89.07 68.27
CA ALA A 579 9.79 -88.51 69.58
C ALA A 579 8.75 -88.89 70.63
N ASN A 580 7.47 -89.00 70.24
CA ASN A 580 6.41 -89.50 71.11
C ASN A 580 6.48 -91.01 71.37
N ILE A 581 6.96 -91.81 70.42
CA ILE A 581 7.09 -93.27 70.57
C ILE A 581 8.28 -93.64 71.46
N PHE A 582 9.36 -92.86 71.39
CA PHE A 582 10.52 -93.04 72.26
C PHE A 582 10.21 -92.63 73.72
N ASP A 583 9.36 -91.63 73.92
CA ASP A 583 8.89 -91.17 75.24
C ASP A 583 7.74 -92.07 75.76
N MET A 584 8.09 -93.27 76.26
CA MET A 584 7.12 -94.29 76.65
C MET A 584 6.31 -93.91 77.89
N ASN A 585 6.92 -93.17 78.82
CA ASN A 585 6.30 -92.75 80.06
C ASN A 585 5.55 -91.39 79.93
N GLY A 586 5.75 -90.66 78.83
CA GLY A 586 5.09 -89.41 78.51
C GLY A 586 5.58 -88.21 79.33
N ASP A 587 6.75 -88.30 79.96
CA ASP A 587 7.32 -87.23 80.79
C ASP A 587 7.97 -86.11 79.96
N GLY A 588 7.99 -86.24 78.64
CA GLY A 588 8.51 -85.25 77.69
C GLY A 588 10.02 -85.36 77.45
N PHE A 589 10.68 -86.29 78.14
CA PHE A 589 12.09 -86.60 78.01
C PHE A 589 12.26 -88.09 77.70
N ILE A 590 13.34 -88.44 77.01
CA ILE A 590 13.63 -89.83 76.62
C ILE A 590 14.88 -90.23 77.37
N ASP A 591 14.76 -91.15 78.31
CA ASP A 591 15.93 -91.67 79.01
C ASP A 591 16.67 -92.75 78.18
N TYR A 592 17.86 -93.14 78.63
CA TYR A 592 18.66 -94.13 77.90
C TYR A 592 17.96 -95.49 77.79
N TYR A 593 17.15 -95.87 78.78
CA TYR A 593 16.41 -97.13 78.76
C TYR A 593 15.29 -97.10 77.72
N GLU A 594 14.54 -96.02 77.66
CA GLU A 594 13.48 -95.78 76.68
C GLU A 594 14.04 -95.70 75.26
N PHE A 595 15.15 -94.98 75.06
CA PHE A 595 15.85 -94.88 73.78
C PHE A 595 16.32 -96.25 73.27
N VAL A 596 16.90 -97.07 74.15
CA VAL A 596 17.37 -98.41 73.79
C VAL A 596 16.21 -99.38 73.59
N SER A 597 15.17 -99.31 74.42
CA SER A 597 14.02 -100.23 74.36
C SER A 597 13.18 -100.00 73.10
N ALA A 598 12.97 -98.73 72.73
CA ALA A 598 12.34 -98.36 71.46
C ALA A 598 13.16 -98.86 70.26
N LEU A 599 14.50 -98.81 70.34
CA LEU A 599 15.41 -99.29 69.29
C LEU A 599 15.72 -100.80 69.33
N HIS A 600 15.51 -101.51 70.43
CA HIS A 600 15.76 -102.96 70.62
C HIS A 600 14.75 -103.62 71.61
N PRO A 601 13.54 -104.02 71.15
CA PRO A 601 12.50 -104.63 71.99
C PRO A 601 12.81 -106.03 72.55
N SER A 602 13.84 -106.73 72.05
CA SER A 602 14.06 -108.17 72.32
C SER A 602 15.22 -108.48 73.29
N ARG A 603 15.69 -107.53 74.09
CA ARG A 603 16.72 -107.73 75.14
C ARG A 603 16.18 -107.33 76.52
N ASP A 604 15.67 -108.31 77.28
CA ASP A 604 15.23 -108.11 78.67
C ASP A 604 16.38 -108.43 79.66
N PRO A 605 16.82 -107.50 80.54
CA PRO A 605 18.08 -107.64 81.30
C PRO A 605 18.03 -108.49 82.60
N TYR A 606 16.91 -109.15 82.96
CA TYR A 606 16.73 -109.74 84.30
C TYR A 606 16.64 -111.28 84.42
N ARG A 607 17.17 -112.07 83.47
CA ARG A 607 17.29 -113.54 83.63
C ARG A 607 18.74 -113.98 83.93
N ARG A 608 19.04 -114.37 85.18
CA ARG A 608 20.31 -115.01 85.58
C ARG A 608 20.31 -116.53 85.29
N THR A 609 21.12 -116.91 84.31
CA THR A 609 22.03 -118.07 84.16
C THR A 609 21.77 -119.39 84.91
N LEU A 610 21.72 -120.50 84.16
CA LEU A 610 22.39 -121.77 84.50
C LEU A 610 22.95 -122.43 83.22
N ASP A 611 24.20 -122.88 83.30
CA ASP A 611 25.03 -123.47 82.25
C ASP A 611 24.45 -124.76 81.66
N ALA A 612 24.08 -124.72 80.37
CA ALA A 612 23.97 -125.90 79.50
C ALA A 612 23.87 -125.52 78.02
N ASP A 613 23.32 -124.33 77.71
CA ASP A 613 22.98 -123.97 76.32
C ASP A 613 24.04 -123.13 75.59
N GLN A 614 25.18 -122.83 76.22
CA GLN A 614 26.28 -122.09 75.60
C GLN A 614 27.28 -122.99 74.84
N ILE A 615 27.08 -124.32 74.85
CA ILE A 615 27.89 -125.28 74.09
C ILE A 615 27.19 -125.69 72.77
N ASN A 616 25.87 -125.53 72.65
CA ASN A 616 25.12 -125.99 71.47
C ASN A 616 25.04 -124.98 70.31
N GLU A 617 25.30 -123.69 70.54
CA GLU A 617 25.36 -122.71 69.43
C GLU A 617 26.76 -122.52 68.84
N GLU A 618 27.83 -122.84 69.57
CA GLU A 618 29.18 -122.90 68.97
C GLU A 618 29.37 -124.12 68.05
N VAL A 619 28.61 -125.21 68.25
CA VAL A 619 28.62 -126.39 67.37
C VAL A 619 27.74 -126.19 66.13
N LYS A 620 26.71 -125.35 66.20
CA LYS A 620 25.84 -125.06 65.05
C LYS A 620 26.46 -124.02 64.10
N CYS A 621 27.10 -122.99 64.64
CA CYS A 621 27.79 -121.97 63.85
C CYS A 621 29.06 -122.49 63.12
N LEU A 622 29.67 -123.57 63.60
CA LEU A 622 30.78 -124.27 62.92
C LEU A 622 30.32 -125.35 61.93
N SER A 623 29.04 -125.73 61.93
CA SER A 623 28.46 -126.69 60.96
C SER A 623 27.98 -126.04 59.65
N GLU A 624 27.70 -124.73 59.65
CA GLU A 624 27.32 -123.98 58.44
C GLU A 624 28.52 -123.39 57.68
N LEU A 625 29.73 -123.51 58.23
CA LEU A 625 31.00 -123.11 57.58
C LEU A 625 31.69 -124.26 56.81
N PHE A 626 31.12 -125.47 56.81
CA PHE A 626 31.55 -126.58 55.96
C PHE A 626 30.35 -127.32 55.35
N SER A 627 29.67 -126.67 54.40
CA SER A 627 28.86 -127.32 53.36
C SER A 627 28.61 -126.35 52.19
N CYS A 628 29.51 -126.38 51.20
CA CYS A 628 29.21 -125.99 49.82
C CYS A 628 28.75 -127.26 49.09
N PRO A 629 27.79 -127.16 48.15
CA PRO A 629 28.13 -126.72 46.80
C PRO A 629 27.88 -125.24 46.52
#